data_AF-A0A0S8FLN8-F1
#
_entry.id   AF-A0A0S8FLN8-F1
#
_cell.length_a   1.000
_cell.length_b   1.000
_cell.length_c   1.000
_cell.angle_alpha   90.00
_cell.angle_beta   90.00
_cell.angle_gamma   90.00
#
_symmetry.space_group_name_H-M   'P 1'
#
loop_
_entity.id
_entity.type
_entity.pdbx_description
1 polymer ?
#
loop_
_entity_poly.entity_id
_entity_poly.type
_entity_poly.pdbx_seq_one_letter_code
_entity_poly.pdbx_strand_id
1 'polypeptide(L)'
;MVGIYCRDHHSGTADSPCSECADLLAYAQNRLLKCPYGQNKPTCARCPVHCYKRMQREQARIVMRYAGPRMALRHPWLSLLHVLDKLRRVDHPMEMRRRRNL
;
A
#
# COMPACT_ATOMS: atom_id res chain seq x y z
N MET A 1 1.21 7.57 5.89
CA MET A 1 -0.08 7.66 5.15
C MET A 1 -1.29 7.54 6.09
N VAL A 2 -1.50 6.41 6.78
CA VAL A 2 -2.68 6.20 7.65
C VAL A 2 -2.74 7.25 8.77
N GLY A 3 -1.62 7.54 9.44
CA GLY A 3 -1.57 8.58 10.48
C GLY A 3 -1.88 10.00 10.00
N ILE A 4 -1.70 10.32 8.72
CA ILE A 4 -2.13 11.62 8.15
C ILE A 4 -3.65 11.64 8.02
N TYR A 5 -4.22 10.59 7.42
CA TYR A 5 -5.67 10.46 7.29
C TYR A 5 -6.38 10.44 8.65
N CYS A 6 -5.82 9.69 9.61
CA CYS A 6 -6.37 9.54 10.94
C CYS A 6 -6.39 10.87 11.70
N ARG A 7 -5.34 11.69 11.61
CA ARG A 7 -5.29 13.01 12.24
C ARG A 7 -6.35 13.98 11.69
N ASP A 8 -6.60 13.91 10.38
CA ASP A 8 -7.45 14.90 9.71
C ASP A 8 -8.94 14.50 9.75
N HIS A 9 -9.27 13.22 9.93
CA HIS A 9 -10.66 12.73 9.96
C HIS A 9 -11.10 12.17 11.30
N HIS A 10 -10.18 11.75 12.15
CA HIS A 10 -10.45 11.18 13.47
C HIS A 10 -9.67 11.94 14.54
N SER A 11 -10.00 11.71 15.80
CA SER A 11 -9.32 12.32 16.96
C SER A 11 -7.93 11.72 17.26
N GLY A 12 -7.35 10.96 16.32
CA GLY A 12 -6.06 10.28 16.50
C GLY A 12 -4.87 11.15 16.14
N THR A 13 -3.66 10.71 16.50
CA THR A 13 -2.41 11.37 16.09
C THR A 13 -1.65 10.51 15.07
N ALA A 14 -0.59 11.04 14.46
CA ALA A 14 0.22 10.23 13.55
C ALA A 14 0.96 9.09 14.25
N ASP A 15 1.32 9.29 15.52
CA ASP A 15 2.05 8.31 16.33
C ASP A 15 1.10 7.34 17.04
N SER A 16 -0.14 7.77 17.32
CA SER A 16 -1.21 6.96 17.90
C SER A 16 -2.49 7.06 17.05
N PRO A 17 -2.60 6.25 15.98
CA PRO A 17 -3.82 6.18 15.20
C PRO A 17 -4.97 5.63 16.05
N CYS A 18 -6.20 6.05 15.76
CA CYS A 18 -7.40 5.47 16.40
C CYS A 18 -7.50 3.97 16.14
N SER A 19 -8.33 3.26 16.91
CA SER A 19 -8.52 1.81 16.82
C SER A 19 -8.78 1.33 15.39
N GLU A 20 -9.69 1.98 14.65
CA GLU A 20 -10.00 1.60 13.26
C GLU A 20 -8.78 1.71 12.33
N CYS A 21 -8.00 2.78 12.47
CA CYS A 21 -6.80 3.00 11.67
C CYS A 21 -5.67 2.04 12.07
N ALA A 22 -5.57 1.71 13.36
CA ALA A 22 -4.65 0.71 13.87
C ALA A 22 -5.01 -0.70 13.36
N ASP A 23 -6.29 -1.06 13.32
CA ASP A 23 -6.77 -2.34 12.80
C ASP A 23 -6.48 -2.48 11.30
N LEU A 24 -6.64 -1.41 10.52
CA LEU A 24 -6.28 -1.40 9.10
C LEU A 24 -4.76 -1.62 8.90
N LEU A 25 -3.93 -1.01 9.75
CA LEU A 25 -2.48 -1.19 9.73
C LEU A 25 -2.07 -2.61 10.12
N ALA A 26 -2.63 -3.14 11.20
CA ALA A 26 -2.39 -4.51 11.65
C ALA A 26 -2.81 -5.53 10.57
N TYR A 27 -3.97 -5.31 9.94
CA TYR A 27 -4.41 -6.11 8.81
C TYR A 27 -3.40 -6.06 7.65
N ALA A 28 -2.98 -4.86 7.25
CA ALA A 28 -2.02 -4.66 6.17
C ALA A 28 -0.68 -5.38 6.44
N GLN A 29 -0.16 -5.27 7.66
CA GLN A 29 1.07 -5.95 8.09
C GLN A 29 0.94 -7.47 8.01
N ASN A 30 -0.17 -8.05 8.50
CA ASN A 30 -0.39 -9.49 8.42
C ASN A 30 -0.41 -9.99 6.96
N ARG A 31 -1.01 -9.23 6.03
CA ARG A 31 -1.00 -9.58 4.60
C ARG A 31 0.39 -9.42 3.96
N LEU A 32 1.20 -8.47 4.43
CA LEU A 32 2.58 -8.29 3.97
C LEU A 32 3.48 -9.46 4.37
N LEU A 33 3.37 -9.93 5.61
CA LEU A 33 4.13 -11.08 6.12
C LEU A 33 3.91 -12.35 5.30
N LYS A 34 2.70 -12.51 4.74
CA LYS A 34 2.31 -13.68 3.92
C LYS A 34 2.41 -13.43 2.42
N CYS A 35 3.02 -12.31 2.00
CA CYS A 35 3.04 -11.94 0.59
C CYS A 35 4.01 -12.83 -0.20
N PRO A 36 3.58 -13.47 -1.30
CA PRO A 36 4.45 -14.33 -2.10
C PRO A 36 5.58 -13.58 -2.79
N TYR A 37 5.46 -12.26 -2.93
CA TYR A 37 6.49 -11.40 -3.54
C TYR A 37 7.60 -10.99 -2.57
N GLY A 38 7.38 -11.08 -1.25
CA GLY A 38 8.34 -10.59 -0.25
C GLY A 38 8.74 -9.13 -0.49
N GLN A 39 10.05 -8.89 -0.61
CA GLN A 39 10.62 -7.56 -0.85
C GLN A 39 10.41 -7.05 -2.28
N ASN A 40 10.23 -7.95 -3.27
CA ASN A 40 9.99 -7.60 -4.67
C ASN A 40 8.52 -7.26 -4.95
N LYS A 41 7.79 -6.82 -3.92
CA LYS A 41 6.35 -6.59 -4.02
C LYS A 41 6.06 -5.37 -4.90
N PRO A 42 5.22 -5.51 -5.93
CA PRO A 42 4.75 -4.37 -6.71
C PRO A 42 3.82 -3.50 -5.86
N THR A 43 3.56 -2.28 -6.32
CA THR A 43 2.53 -1.43 -5.70
C THR A 43 1.19 -2.16 -5.63
N CYS A 44 0.47 -2.03 -4.51
CA CYS A 44 -0.79 -2.75 -4.28
C CYS A 44 -1.83 -2.49 -5.39
N ALA A 45 -1.79 -1.32 -6.04
CA ALA A 45 -2.66 -0.97 -7.16
C ALA A 45 -2.44 -1.80 -8.43
N ARG A 46 -1.24 -2.39 -8.59
CA ARG A 46 -0.83 -3.20 -9.75
C ARG A 46 -0.57 -4.65 -9.40
N CYS A 47 -0.76 -4.99 -8.14
CA CYS A 47 -0.55 -6.35 -7.68
C CYS A 47 -1.60 -7.23 -8.36
N PRO A 48 -1.20 -8.26 -9.12
CA PRO A 48 -2.17 -9.09 -9.83
C PRO A 48 -2.87 -10.09 -8.90
N VAL A 49 -2.42 -10.22 -7.64
CA VAL A 49 -3.06 -11.06 -6.63
C VAL A 49 -4.06 -10.26 -5.79
N HIS A 50 -5.27 -10.80 -5.65
CA HIS A 50 -6.30 -10.21 -4.81
C HIS A 50 -6.05 -10.55 -3.33
N CYS A 51 -5.20 -9.76 -2.68
CA CYS A 51 -4.77 -10.01 -1.31
C CYS A 51 -5.55 -9.21 -0.25
N TYR A 52 -6.43 -8.27 -0.57
CA TYR A 52 -7.22 -7.55 0.45
C TYR A 52 -8.68 -7.98 0.40
N LYS A 53 -9.35 -8.07 1.54
CA LYS A 53 -10.82 -8.15 1.59
C LYS A 53 -11.41 -6.84 1.06
N ARG A 54 -12.60 -6.89 0.46
CA ARG A 54 -13.22 -5.76 -0.24
C ARG A 54 -13.35 -4.50 0.64
N MET A 55 -13.79 -4.67 1.88
CA MET A 55 -13.96 -3.57 2.85
C MET A 55 -12.63 -2.88 3.17
N GLN A 56 -11.61 -3.65 3.57
CA GLN A 56 -10.27 -3.12 3.90
C GLN A 56 -9.59 -2.51 2.67
N ARG A 57 -9.86 -3.06 1.48
CA ARG A 57 -9.35 -2.50 0.21
C ARG A 57 -9.92 -1.11 -0.05
N GLU A 58 -11.22 -0.91 0.21
CA GLU A 58 -11.86 0.38 0.03
C GLU A 58 -11.36 1.41 1.06
N GLN A 59 -11.27 1.02 2.33
CA GLN A 59 -10.66 1.86 3.38
C GLN A 59 -9.22 2.27 2.99
N ALA A 60 -8.39 1.32 2.56
CA ALA A 60 -7.04 1.62 2.10
C ALA A 60 -7.03 2.56 0.89
N ARG A 61 -7.99 2.43 -0.04
CA ARG A 61 -8.12 3.30 -1.21
C ARG A 61 -8.46 4.74 -0.80
N ILE A 62 -9.38 4.92 0.14
CA ILE A 62 -9.77 6.23 0.69
C ILE A 62 -8.56 6.89 1.34
N VAL A 63 -7.89 6.17 2.25
CA VAL A 63 -6.68 6.66 2.93
C VAL A 63 -5.59 7.03 1.93
N MET A 64 -5.32 6.18 0.93
CA MET A 64 -4.30 6.44 -0.08
C MET A 64 -4.63 7.64 -0.96
N ARG A 65 -5.90 7.80 -1.37
CA ARG A 65 -6.35 8.94 -2.18
C ARG A 65 -6.20 10.25 -1.42
N TYR A 66 -6.44 10.25 -0.12
CA TYR A 66 -6.32 11.42 0.71
C TYR A 66 -4.85 11.72 1.11
N ALA A 67 -4.14 10.73 1.64
CA ALA A 67 -2.79 10.91 2.16
C ALA A 67 -1.71 10.95 1.07
N GLY A 68 -1.96 10.33 -0.09
CA GLY A 68 -0.99 10.22 -1.19
C GLY A 68 -0.49 11.58 -1.70
N PRO A 69 -1.38 12.48 -2.17
CA PRO A 69 -0.99 13.82 -2.62
C PRO A 69 -0.31 14.64 -1.51
N ARG A 70 -0.78 14.53 -0.27
CA ARG A 70 -0.23 15.26 0.89
C ARG A 70 1.18 14.79 1.27
N MET A 71 1.49 13.50 1.11
CA MET A 71 2.86 12.99 1.25
C MET A 71 3.75 13.44 0.08
N ALA A 72 3.22 13.42 -1.14
CA ALA A 72 3.92 13.83 -2.35
C ALA A 72 4.34 15.31 -2.32
N LEU A 73 3.47 16.19 -1.80
CA LEU A 73 3.76 17.62 -1.62
C LEU A 73 4.93 17.88 -0.66
N ARG A 74 5.21 16.96 0.27
CA ARG A 74 6.33 17.08 1.21
C ARG A 74 7.67 16.64 0.61
N HIS A 75 7.64 15.79 -0.40
CA HIS A 75 8.81 15.29 -1.13
C HIS A 75 8.54 15.32 -2.65
N PRO A 76 8.55 16.51 -3.25
CA PRO A 76 8.13 16.67 -4.64
C PRO A 76 9.03 15.88 -5.62
N TRP A 77 10.32 15.70 -5.34
CA TRP A 77 11.24 15.01 -6.26
C TRP A 77 11.04 13.47 -6.23
N LEU A 78 10.71 12.90 -5.07
CA LEU A 78 10.39 11.47 -4.93
C LEU A 78 9.10 11.09 -5.68
N SER A 79 8.17 12.04 -5.78
CA SER A 79 6.89 11.86 -6.48
C SER A 79 7.06 11.73 -7.99
N LEU A 80 8.01 12.47 -8.58
CA LEU A 80 8.32 12.40 -10.00
C LEU A 80 8.93 11.04 -10.39
N LEU A 81 9.88 10.54 -9.59
CA LEU A 81 10.45 9.20 -9.73
C LEU A 81 9.38 8.09 -9.61
N HIS A 82 8.40 8.26 -8.71
CA HIS A 82 7.30 7.30 -8.53
C HIS A 82 6.36 7.19 -9.74
N VAL A 83 6.19 8.27 -10.50
CA VAL A 83 5.37 8.25 -11.74
C VAL A 83 6.11 7.54 -12.87
N LEU A 84 7.44 7.63 -12.93
CA LEU A 84 8.25 6.86 -13.88
C LEU A 84 8.26 5.36 -13.54
N ASP A 85 8.31 5.01 -12.27
CA ASP A 85 8.25 3.62 -11.82
C ASP A 85 6.87 2.98 -12.08
N LYS A 86 5.84 3.82 -12.27
CA LYS A 86 4.56 3.42 -12.84
C LYS A 86 4.64 2.98 -14.32
N LEU A 87 5.78 2.91 -14.99
CA LEU A 87 5.87 2.28 -16.31
C LEU A 87 6.40 0.84 -16.27
N ARG A 88 6.84 0.35 -15.10
CA ARG A 88 7.30 -1.04 -14.97
C ARG A 88 6.14 -2.04 -15.04
N ARG A 89 6.30 -3.04 -15.91
CA ARG A 89 5.44 -4.23 -15.98
C ARG A 89 5.66 -5.09 -14.74
N VAL A 90 4.58 -5.68 -14.24
CA VAL A 90 4.56 -6.53 -13.05
C VAL A 90 4.16 -7.93 -13.51
N ASP A 91 5.08 -8.88 -13.43
CA ASP A 91 4.84 -10.29 -13.79
C ASP A 91 4.02 -11.01 -12.68
N HIS A 92 3.22 -12.01 -13.05
CA HIS A 92 2.40 -12.77 -12.10
C HIS A 92 3.30 -13.65 -11.21
N PRO A 93 3.00 -13.87 -9.91
CA PRO A 93 3.92 -14.58 -9.03
C PRO A 93 4.04 -16.07 -9.37
N MET A 94 3.04 -16.64 -10.06
CA MET A 94 3.13 -18.00 -10.60
C MET A 94 4.13 -18.11 -11.76
N GLU A 95 4.25 -17.07 -12.60
CA GLU A 95 5.21 -17.05 -13.72
C GLU A 95 6.64 -16.92 -13.19
N MET A 96 6.85 -16.09 -12.17
CA MET A 96 8.15 -15.99 -11.50
C MET A 96 8.57 -17.31 -10.84
N ARG A 97 7.64 -17.99 -10.16
CA ARG A 97 7.93 -19.30 -9.56
C ARG A 97 8.24 -20.37 -10.62
N ARG A 98 7.59 -20.32 -11.78
CA ARG A 98 7.87 -21.22 -12.93
C ARG A 98 9.26 -20.96 -13.53
N ARG A 99 9.64 -19.69 -13.74
CA ARG A 99 10.97 -19.32 -14.27
C ARG A 99 12.12 -19.70 -13.34
N ARG A 100 11.93 -19.64 -12.02
CA ARG A 100 12.97 -19.98 -11.04
C ARG A 100 13.22 -21.49 -10.90
N ASN A 101 12.30 -22.31 -11.39
CA ASN A 101 12.37 -23.77 -11.34
C ASN A 101 12.73 -24.39 -12.72
N LEU A 102 13.06 -23.55 -13.70
CA LEU A 102 13.67 -23.91 -14.99
C LEU A 102 15.17 -23.60 -14.91
#